data_AF-A0A2Z5A9H9-F1
#
_entry.id   AF-A0A2Z5A9H9-F1
#
_cell.length_a   1.000
_cell.length_b   1.000
_cell.length_c   1.000
_cell.angle_alpha   90.00
_cell.angle_beta   90.00
_cell.angle_gamma   90.00
#
_symmetry.space_group_name_H-M   'P 1'
#
loop_
_entity.id
_entity.type
_entity.pdbx_description
1 polymer ?
#
loop_
_entity_poly.entity_id
_entity_poly.type
_entity_poly.pdbx_seq_one_letter_code
_entity_poly.pdbx_strand_id
1 'polypeptide(L)'
;MTPASIPLRVIQGTTLNKVLRLMQPGRAYKEISAIAAAAPVVITVPGHGLTGTWPVWFRGVTGLNGINREPDSTRPWMAEVVDPDNLRINAIDATGQKGQGGRLIYLPPVDLTGVAGRLQVRAAVGSSDVLLDLNTTNGGLVIDGLGLLRIHLSATESAALAWKTGVYDLELTFSDGTVTRFAEGDVVVSQEVTR
;
A
#
# COMPACT_ATOMS: atom_id res chain seq x y z
N MET A 1 -7.40 -7.49 -15.58
CA MET A 1 -7.27 -7.45 -14.10
C MET A 1 -8.67 -7.25 -13.55
N THR A 2 -9.06 -7.98 -12.50
CA THR A 2 -10.28 -7.66 -11.75
C THR A 2 -9.94 -6.53 -10.78
N PRO A 3 -10.65 -5.38 -10.78
CA PRO A 3 -10.41 -4.31 -9.83
C PRO A 3 -10.53 -4.80 -8.37
N ALA A 4 -9.71 -4.23 -7.48
CA ALA A 4 -9.84 -4.51 -6.06
C ALA A 4 -11.11 -3.83 -5.51
N SER A 5 -11.96 -4.56 -4.80
CA SER A 5 -13.10 -3.98 -4.08
C SER A 5 -12.63 -3.42 -2.74
N ILE A 6 -12.57 -2.10 -2.61
CA ILE A 6 -12.04 -1.40 -1.41
C ILE A 6 -13.07 -0.36 -0.96
N PRO A 7 -13.79 -0.57 0.15
CA PRO A 7 -14.67 0.47 0.67
C PRO A 7 -13.86 1.64 1.26
N LEU A 8 -14.33 2.87 1.01
CA LEU A 8 -13.77 4.10 1.57
C LEU A 8 -14.72 4.66 2.64
N ARG A 9 -14.16 4.94 3.81
CA ARG A 9 -14.87 5.66 4.88
C ARG A 9 -14.19 7.00 5.09
N VAL A 10 -14.90 8.07 4.74
CA VAL A 10 -14.48 9.45 4.98
C VAL A 10 -15.10 9.89 6.30
N ILE A 11 -14.33 10.50 7.19
CA ILE A 11 -14.86 11.14 8.39
C ILE A 11 -14.81 12.64 8.13
N GLN A 12 -15.97 13.29 8.13
CA GLN A 12 -16.11 14.71 7.87
C GLN A 12 -15.26 15.52 8.87
N GLY A 13 -14.58 16.56 8.40
CA GLY A 13 -13.71 17.40 9.24
C GLY A 13 -12.34 16.79 9.55
N THR A 14 -12.02 15.60 9.04
CA THR A 14 -10.73 14.94 9.27
C THR A 14 -9.97 14.69 7.98
N THR A 15 -8.64 14.66 8.06
CA THR A 15 -7.80 14.30 6.92
C THR A 15 -7.88 12.80 6.65
N LEU A 16 -8.28 12.43 5.42
CA LEU A 16 -8.14 11.08 4.91
C LEU A 16 -6.75 10.91 4.30
N ASN A 17 -6.03 9.86 4.74
CA ASN A 17 -4.79 9.39 4.13
C ASN A 17 -4.85 7.87 3.97
N LYS A 18 -5.52 7.41 2.91
CA LYS A 18 -5.66 5.98 2.62
C LYS A 18 -4.55 5.55 1.66
N VAL A 19 -3.58 4.80 2.16
CA VAL A 19 -2.50 4.23 1.33
C VAL A 19 -2.96 2.93 0.69
N LEU A 20 -2.82 2.85 -0.63
CA LEU A 20 -2.99 1.66 -1.46
C LEU A 20 -1.61 1.15 -1.88
N ARG A 21 -1.41 -0.17 -1.78
CA ARG A 21 -0.21 -0.87 -2.23
C ARG A 21 -0.52 -1.64 -3.51
N LEU A 22 -0.02 -1.13 -4.63
CA LEU A 22 -0.21 -1.71 -5.96
C LEU A 22 0.94 -2.66 -6.24
N MET A 23 0.60 -3.93 -6.42
CA MET A 23 1.57 -5.02 -6.54
C MET A 23 1.47 -5.69 -7.91
N GLN A 24 2.62 -6.14 -8.43
CA GLN A 24 2.68 -7.03 -9.58
C GLN A 24 2.25 -8.45 -9.17
N PRO A 25 1.64 -9.23 -10.07
CA PRO A 25 1.08 -10.55 -9.72
C PRO A 25 2.14 -11.63 -9.47
N GLY A 26 3.37 -11.46 -9.97
CA GLY A 26 4.46 -12.42 -9.80
C GLY A 26 5.22 -12.22 -8.49
N ARG A 27 5.54 -13.30 -7.77
CA ARG A 27 6.41 -13.23 -6.58
C ARG A 27 7.87 -13.05 -6.98
N ALA A 28 8.55 -12.14 -6.30
CA ALA A 28 10.00 -12.06 -6.28
C ALA A 28 10.56 -12.86 -5.10
N TYR A 29 11.73 -13.45 -5.32
CA TYR A 29 12.48 -14.23 -4.34
C TYR A 29 13.90 -13.67 -4.28
N LYS A 30 14.39 -13.39 -3.08
CA LYS A 30 15.74 -12.88 -2.85
C LYS A 30 16.39 -13.61 -1.69
N GLU A 31 17.63 -14.04 -1.86
CA GLU A 31 18.38 -14.73 -0.80
C GLU A 31 18.73 -13.76 0.33
N ILE A 32 18.62 -14.23 1.57
CA ILE A 32 19.08 -13.49 2.75
C ILE A 32 20.57 -13.75 2.91
N SER A 33 21.38 -12.69 2.90
CA SER A 33 22.83 -12.81 3.09
C SER A 33 23.26 -12.71 4.55
N ALA A 34 22.50 -11.99 5.38
CA ALA A 34 22.75 -11.89 6.82
C ALA A 34 21.48 -11.52 7.61
N ILE A 35 21.45 -11.90 8.89
CA ILE A 35 20.41 -11.51 9.85
C ILE A 35 21.11 -10.99 11.10
N ALA A 36 20.92 -9.71 11.42
CA ALA A 36 21.53 -9.09 12.59
C ALA A 36 20.83 -9.53 13.88
N ALA A 37 21.59 -9.92 14.90
CA ALA A 37 21.07 -10.21 16.24
C ALA A 37 20.76 -8.92 17.01
N ALA A 38 19.76 -8.17 16.54
CA ALA A 38 19.38 -6.86 17.03
C ALA A 38 17.87 -6.73 17.26
N ALA A 39 17.47 -5.69 18.00
CA ALA A 39 16.09 -5.29 18.21
C ALA A 39 15.93 -3.81 17.85
N PRO A 40 15.16 -3.46 16.80
CA PRO A 40 14.50 -4.38 15.86
C PRO A 40 15.48 -5.10 14.94
N VAL A 41 15.09 -6.28 14.45
CA VAL A 41 15.93 -7.09 13.55
C VAL A 41 16.16 -6.34 12.23
N VAL A 42 17.40 -6.40 11.73
CA VAL A 42 17.80 -5.96 10.39
C VAL A 42 18.26 -7.19 9.60
N ILE A 43 17.75 -7.32 8.39
CA ILE A 43 17.98 -8.46 7.50
C ILE A 43 18.60 -7.92 6.22
N THR A 44 19.78 -8.44 5.88
CA THR A 44 20.48 -8.06 4.67
C THR A 44 19.98 -8.93 3.51
N VAL A 45 19.36 -8.28 2.53
CA VAL A 45 18.83 -8.86 1.30
C VAL A 45 19.29 -7.98 0.14
N PRO A 46 20.46 -8.26 -0.44
CA PRO A 46 21.05 -7.38 -1.45
C PRO A 46 20.15 -7.15 -2.66
N GLY A 47 20.03 -5.90 -3.09
CA GLY A 47 19.27 -5.50 -4.26
C GLY A 47 17.80 -5.93 -4.20
N HIS A 48 17.14 -5.74 -3.06
CA HIS A 48 15.71 -6.06 -2.90
C HIS A 48 14.80 -5.10 -3.69
N GLY A 49 15.27 -3.90 -4.06
CA GLY A 49 14.56 -2.98 -4.96
C GLY A 49 13.26 -2.38 -4.40
N LEU A 50 13.07 -2.44 -3.08
CA LEU A 50 11.95 -1.79 -2.39
C LEU A 50 12.37 -0.37 -2.01
N THR A 51 11.47 0.60 -2.14
CA THR A 51 11.75 2.03 -1.86
C THR A 51 10.96 2.57 -0.67
N GLY A 52 10.11 1.76 -0.06
CA GLY A 52 9.28 2.15 1.08
C GLY A 52 8.72 0.92 1.80
N THR A 53 7.96 1.16 2.88
CA THR A 53 7.49 0.08 3.75
C THR A 53 6.53 -0.88 3.01
N TRP A 54 6.97 -2.13 2.87
CA TRP A 54 6.35 -3.10 1.97
C TRP A 54 6.02 -4.44 2.66
N PRO A 55 4.91 -5.11 2.28
CA PRO A 55 4.60 -6.44 2.79
C PRO A 55 5.55 -7.50 2.22
N VAL A 56 6.13 -8.29 3.12
CA VAL A 56 7.08 -9.34 2.78
C VAL A 56 6.85 -10.60 3.63
N TRP A 57 7.34 -11.72 3.13
CA TRP A 57 7.42 -12.98 3.85
C TRP A 57 8.88 -13.46 3.87
N PHE A 58 9.22 -14.22 4.90
CA PHE A 58 10.50 -14.91 4.99
C PHE A 58 10.23 -16.41 5.06
N ARG A 59 11.07 -17.22 4.40
CA ARG A 59 11.01 -18.69 4.51
C ARG A 59 12.39 -19.28 4.61
N GLY A 60 12.51 -20.39 5.33
CA GLY A 60 13.75 -21.15 5.47
C GLY A 60 14.79 -20.48 6.37
N VAL A 61 14.42 -19.45 7.14
CA VAL A 61 15.29 -18.90 8.18
C VAL A 61 15.40 -19.90 9.31
N THR A 62 16.62 -20.24 9.69
CA THR A 62 16.93 -21.10 10.84
C THR A 62 17.45 -20.25 12.00
N GLY A 63 17.33 -20.71 13.24
CA GLY A 63 17.82 -19.96 14.42
C GLY A 63 17.06 -18.67 14.76
N LEU A 64 16.01 -18.35 14.01
CA LEU A 64 15.00 -17.31 14.28
C LEU A 64 13.65 -17.75 13.68
N ASN A 65 13.17 -18.95 14.03
CA ASN A 65 12.06 -19.58 13.30
C ASN A 65 10.76 -18.76 13.28
N GLY A 66 10.53 -17.90 14.29
CA GLY A 66 9.34 -17.05 14.41
C GLY A 66 9.20 -15.98 13.32
N ILE A 67 10.26 -15.70 12.54
CA ILE A 67 10.15 -14.79 11.38
C ILE A 67 9.50 -15.45 10.16
N ASN A 68 9.56 -16.78 10.06
CA ASN A 68 9.07 -17.48 8.88
C ASN A 68 7.56 -17.37 8.76
N ARG A 69 7.08 -17.09 7.55
CA ARG A 69 5.65 -16.93 7.23
C ARG A 69 5.36 -17.52 5.85
N GLU A 70 4.29 -18.31 5.76
CA GLU A 70 3.82 -18.88 4.49
C GLU A 70 2.98 -17.84 3.72
N PRO A 71 3.36 -17.45 2.49
CA PRO A 71 2.72 -16.37 1.74
C PRO A 71 1.20 -16.49 1.57
N ASP A 72 0.69 -17.71 1.40
CA ASP A 72 -0.71 -17.97 1.05
C ASP A 72 -1.63 -18.14 2.26
N SER A 73 -1.07 -18.33 3.46
CA SER A 73 -1.84 -18.66 4.66
C SER A 73 -1.56 -17.76 5.86
N THR A 74 -0.61 -16.83 5.74
CA THR A 74 -0.21 -15.96 6.86
C THR A 74 -0.05 -14.52 6.43
N ARG A 75 -0.34 -13.60 7.36
CA ARG A 75 -0.17 -12.15 7.11
C ARG A 75 1.32 -11.83 6.86
N PRO A 76 1.67 -10.98 5.89
CA PRO A 76 3.05 -10.55 5.69
C PRO A 76 3.57 -9.73 6.87
N TRP A 77 4.89 -9.63 6.98
CA TRP A 77 5.55 -8.59 7.75
C TRP A 77 5.57 -7.28 6.96
N MET A 78 5.48 -6.15 7.66
CA MET A 78 5.76 -4.85 7.06
C MET A 78 7.25 -4.56 7.22
N ALA A 79 8.01 -4.73 6.14
CA ALA A 79 9.44 -4.43 6.13
C ALA A 79 9.67 -2.96 5.82
N GLU A 80 10.44 -2.30 6.68
CA GLU A 80 10.94 -0.95 6.46
C GLU A 80 12.26 -1.04 5.68
N VAL A 81 12.42 -0.18 4.68
CA VAL A 81 13.68 -0.08 3.92
C VAL A 81 14.67 0.74 4.74
N VAL A 82 15.84 0.17 5.02
CA VAL A 82 16.95 0.89 5.66
C VAL A 82 17.85 1.49 4.59
N ASP A 83 18.21 0.68 3.61
CA ASP A 83 19.04 1.02 2.45
C ASP A 83 18.77 -0.02 1.33
N PRO A 84 19.42 0.05 0.16
CA PRO A 84 19.15 -0.88 -0.97
C PRO A 84 19.36 -2.37 -0.69
N ASP A 85 20.08 -2.71 0.38
CA ASP A 85 20.46 -4.07 0.73
C ASP A 85 19.93 -4.50 2.10
N ASN A 86 19.30 -3.62 2.88
CA ASN A 86 18.89 -3.91 4.25
C ASN A 86 17.43 -3.54 4.53
N LEU A 87 16.72 -4.49 5.13
CA LEU A 87 15.33 -4.36 5.56
C LEU A 87 15.24 -4.50 7.09
N ARG A 88 14.39 -3.69 7.72
CA ARG A 88 14.09 -3.76 9.16
C ARG A 88 12.69 -4.31 9.39
N ILE A 89 12.55 -5.26 10.32
CA ILE A 89 11.25 -5.71 10.81
C ILE A 89 11.07 -5.21 12.25
N ASN A 90 10.34 -4.11 12.42
CA ASN A 90 10.21 -3.44 13.72
C ASN A 90 9.55 -4.32 14.81
N ALA A 91 8.78 -5.33 14.40
CA ALA A 91 8.05 -6.22 15.30
C ALA A 91 8.87 -7.40 15.86
N ILE A 92 10.15 -7.53 15.50
CA ILE A 92 10.97 -8.69 15.88
C ILE A 92 12.21 -8.25 16.64
N ASP A 93 12.37 -8.80 17.84
CA ASP A 93 13.61 -8.80 18.60
C ASP A 93 14.41 -10.07 18.28
N ALA A 94 15.59 -9.91 17.69
CA ALA A 94 16.52 -11.00 17.40
C ALA A 94 17.76 -10.99 18.32
N THR A 95 17.73 -10.25 19.43
CA THR A 95 18.84 -10.16 20.38
C THR A 95 19.22 -11.55 20.90
N GLY A 96 20.49 -11.92 20.77
CA GLY A 96 21.01 -13.24 21.17
C GLY A 96 20.55 -14.40 20.28
N GLN A 97 19.71 -14.17 19.27
CA GLN A 97 19.30 -15.18 18.30
C GLN A 97 20.37 -15.33 17.21
N LYS A 98 20.45 -16.52 16.62
CA LYS A 98 21.41 -16.84 15.55
C LYS A 98 20.68 -17.15 14.25
N GLY A 99 19.89 -16.17 13.79
CA GLY A 99 19.18 -16.24 12.53
C GLY A 99 20.14 -16.48 11.35
N GLN A 100 19.89 -17.49 10.52
CA GLN A 100 20.72 -17.81 9.36
C GLN A 100 19.90 -18.33 8.17
N GLY A 101 20.39 -18.00 6.97
CA GLY A 101 19.84 -18.44 5.70
C GLY A 101 18.40 -17.98 5.46
N GLY A 102 17.77 -18.61 4.49
CA GLY A 102 16.40 -18.32 4.09
C GLY A 102 16.31 -17.28 2.97
N ARG A 103 15.07 -17.01 2.55
CA ARG A 103 14.77 -16.10 1.45
C ARG A 103 13.68 -15.12 1.83
N LEU A 104 13.80 -13.92 1.32
CA LEU A 104 12.74 -12.92 1.22
C LEU A 104 11.81 -13.28 0.06
N ILE A 105 10.51 -13.14 0.29
CA ILE A 105 9.45 -13.33 -0.70
C ILE A 105 8.52 -12.12 -0.65
N TYR A 106 8.18 -11.54 -1.79
CA TYR A 106 7.24 -10.41 -1.86
C TYR A 106 6.63 -10.32 -3.26
N LEU A 107 5.53 -9.58 -3.38
CA LEU A 107 5.03 -9.14 -4.68
C LEU A 107 5.68 -7.79 -4.99
N PRO A 108 6.40 -7.64 -6.11
CA PRO A 108 7.05 -6.37 -6.45
C PRO A 108 6.06 -5.22 -6.55
N PRO A 109 6.45 -3.99 -6.17
CA PRO A 109 5.63 -2.81 -6.41
C PRO A 109 5.44 -2.56 -7.91
N VAL A 110 4.26 -2.06 -8.29
CA VAL A 110 4.03 -1.50 -9.63
C VAL A 110 4.85 -0.22 -9.78
N ASP A 111 5.52 -0.02 -10.91
CA ASP A 111 6.15 1.27 -11.21
C ASP A 111 5.07 2.30 -11.54
N LEU A 112 5.03 3.37 -10.76
CA LEU A 112 4.07 4.46 -10.89
C LEU A 112 4.69 5.73 -11.49
N THR A 113 5.94 5.65 -11.96
CA THR A 113 6.62 6.78 -12.61
C THR A 113 5.84 7.26 -13.83
N GLY A 114 5.47 8.54 -13.83
CA GLY A 114 4.73 9.14 -14.94
C GLY A 114 3.26 8.71 -15.07
N VAL A 115 2.73 7.98 -14.08
CA VAL A 115 1.32 7.55 -14.07
C VAL A 115 0.39 8.70 -13.68
N ALA A 116 -0.70 8.86 -14.42
CA ALA A 116 -1.79 9.76 -14.07
C ALA A 116 -2.93 8.96 -13.42
N GLY A 117 -3.38 9.38 -12.23
CA GLY A 117 -4.48 8.73 -11.52
C GLY A 117 -5.73 9.58 -11.49
N ARG A 118 -6.90 8.94 -11.55
CA ARG A 118 -8.21 9.58 -11.36
C ARG A 118 -9.12 8.69 -10.54
N LEU A 119 -9.82 9.30 -9.57
CA LEU A 119 -10.85 8.69 -8.76
C LEU A 119 -12.05 9.62 -8.72
N GLN A 120 -13.21 9.11 -9.14
CA GLN A 120 -14.45 9.86 -9.06
C GLN A 120 -15.46 9.16 -8.17
N VAL A 121 -16.08 9.91 -7.25
CA VAL A 121 -17.24 9.42 -6.49
C VAL A 121 -18.51 9.91 -7.18
N ARG A 122 -19.48 9.02 -7.33
CA ARG A 122 -20.78 9.28 -7.96
C ARG A 122 -21.89 8.71 -7.08
N ALA A 123 -23.12 9.21 -7.24
CA ALA A 123 -24.25 8.76 -6.42
C ALA A 123 -24.60 7.27 -6.63
N ALA A 124 -24.45 6.78 -7.87
CA ALA A 124 -24.67 5.39 -8.27
C ALA A 124 -23.91 5.08 -9.56
N VAL A 125 -23.77 3.79 -9.88
CA VAL A 125 -23.20 3.33 -11.15
C VAL A 125 -24.04 3.90 -12.31
N GLY A 126 -23.38 4.56 -13.26
CA GLY A 126 -24.04 5.20 -14.41
C GLY A 126 -24.55 6.64 -14.17
N SER A 127 -24.47 7.17 -12.94
CA SER A 127 -24.80 8.58 -12.69
C SER A 127 -23.81 9.52 -13.36
N SER A 128 -24.30 10.58 -14.03
CA SER A 128 -23.43 11.63 -14.58
C SER A 128 -22.95 12.63 -13.52
N ASP A 129 -23.57 12.67 -12.34
CA ASP A 129 -23.24 13.58 -11.26
C ASP A 129 -21.95 13.15 -10.53
N VAL A 130 -20.97 14.06 -10.44
CA VAL A 130 -19.67 13.84 -9.80
C VAL A 130 -19.71 14.49 -8.41
N LEU A 131 -19.69 13.65 -7.39
CA LEU A 131 -19.75 14.05 -5.98
C LEU A 131 -18.38 14.42 -5.40
N LEU A 132 -17.31 13.84 -5.95
CA LEU A 132 -15.92 14.11 -5.59
C LEU A 132 -15.01 13.71 -6.76
N ASP A 133 -14.01 14.52 -7.05
CA ASP A 133 -12.99 14.25 -8.08
C ASP A 133 -11.60 14.37 -7.47
N LEU A 134 -10.89 13.24 -7.34
CA LEU A 134 -9.52 13.17 -6.86
C LEU A 134 -8.62 12.70 -8.00
N ASN A 135 -7.53 13.40 -8.23
CA ASN A 135 -6.59 13.03 -9.28
C ASN A 135 -5.16 13.42 -8.89
N THR A 136 -4.19 12.97 -9.67
CA THR A 136 -2.76 13.28 -9.42
C THR A 136 -2.43 14.75 -9.60
N THR A 137 -3.20 15.50 -10.39
CA THR A 137 -2.98 16.93 -10.66
C THR A 137 -3.52 17.82 -9.55
N ASN A 138 -4.66 17.46 -8.94
CA ASN A 138 -5.28 18.21 -7.84
C ASN A 138 -4.80 17.79 -6.45
N GLY A 139 -3.88 16.81 -6.37
CA GLY A 139 -3.30 16.33 -5.12
C GLY A 139 -4.19 15.37 -4.32
N GLY A 140 -5.39 15.05 -4.83
CA GLY A 140 -6.28 14.05 -4.22
C GLY A 140 -5.76 12.62 -4.32
N LEU A 141 -4.88 12.36 -5.30
CA LEU A 141 -4.11 11.12 -5.41
C LEU A 141 -2.62 11.46 -5.39
N VAL A 142 -1.89 10.93 -4.40
CA VAL A 142 -0.45 11.19 -4.24
C VAL A 142 0.34 9.91 -4.45
N ILE A 143 1.33 9.95 -5.33
CA ILE A 143 2.28 8.85 -5.53
C ILE A 143 3.44 9.07 -4.56
N ASP A 144 3.48 8.27 -3.49
CA ASP A 144 4.49 8.38 -2.43
C ASP A 144 5.73 7.51 -2.72
N GLY A 145 5.71 6.71 -3.81
CA GLY A 145 6.80 5.83 -4.23
C GLY A 145 6.32 4.69 -5.13
N LEU A 146 7.19 3.72 -5.40
CA LEU A 146 6.84 2.55 -6.20
C LEU A 146 5.67 1.80 -5.55
N GLY A 147 4.60 1.61 -6.31
CA GLY A 147 3.40 0.92 -5.87
C GLY A 147 2.69 1.57 -4.68
N LEU A 148 3.07 2.78 -4.25
CA LEU A 148 2.46 3.49 -3.13
C LEU A 148 1.63 4.66 -3.65
N LEU A 149 0.31 4.45 -3.69
CA LEU A 149 -0.65 5.49 -4.05
C LEU A 149 -1.50 5.84 -2.83
N ARG A 150 -1.54 7.10 -2.46
CA ARG A 150 -2.34 7.59 -1.33
C ARG A 150 -3.53 8.39 -1.84
N ILE A 151 -4.73 7.97 -1.44
CA ILE A 151 -5.94 8.78 -1.57
C ILE A 151 -5.90 9.79 -0.41
N HIS A 152 -5.86 11.06 -0.78
CA HIS A 152 -5.78 12.17 0.14
C HIS A 152 -7.02 13.04 0.04
N LEU A 153 -7.54 13.43 1.20
CA LEU A 153 -8.54 14.47 1.35
C LEU A 153 -8.20 15.23 2.61
N SER A 154 -8.04 16.55 2.53
CA SER A 154 -7.80 17.39 3.70
C SER A 154 -9.03 17.44 4.61
N ALA A 155 -8.83 17.86 5.86
CA ALA A 155 -9.92 18.13 6.79
C ALA A 155 -10.94 19.14 6.24
N THR A 156 -10.48 20.17 5.53
CA THR A 156 -11.36 21.19 4.92
C THR A 156 -12.19 20.62 3.78
N GLU A 157 -11.58 19.84 2.89
CA GLU A 157 -12.30 19.21 1.79
C GLU A 157 -13.30 18.16 2.30
N SER A 158 -12.92 17.36 3.29
CA SER A 158 -13.80 16.38 3.89
C SER A 158 -14.96 17.03 4.65
N ALA A 159 -14.73 18.18 5.31
CA ALA A 159 -15.77 18.98 5.94
C ALA A 159 -16.82 19.49 4.96
N ALA A 160 -16.42 19.80 3.72
CA ALA A 160 -17.30 20.33 2.69
C ALA A 160 -18.21 19.28 2.02
N LEU A 161 -18.02 17.99 2.28
CA LEU A 161 -18.84 16.93 1.70
C LEU A 161 -20.27 16.95 2.28
N ALA A 162 -21.25 17.22 1.43
CA ALA A 162 -22.68 17.29 1.81
C ALA A 162 -23.44 15.97 1.61
N TRP A 163 -22.90 15.04 0.80
CA TRP A 163 -23.49 13.73 0.51
C TRP A 163 -23.02 12.69 1.55
N LYS A 164 -23.78 11.59 1.69
CA LYS A 164 -23.54 10.57 2.71
C LYS A 164 -22.96 9.27 2.17
N THR A 165 -23.32 8.94 0.93
CA THR A 165 -22.92 7.70 0.27
C THR A 165 -22.65 7.93 -1.20
N GLY A 166 -21.77 7.13 -1.79
CA GLY A 166 -21.54 7.07 -3.22
C GLY A 166 -20.78 5.81 -3.60
N VAL A 167 -20.50 5.67 -4.88
CA VAL A 167 -19.64 4.62 -5.45
C VAL A 167 -18.49 5.27 -6.20
N TYR A 168 -17.34 4.62 -6.24
CA TYR A 168 -16.17 5.13 -6.94
C TYR A 168 -15.46 4.07 -7.78
N ASP A 169 -14.74 4.54 -8.79
CA ASP A 169 -13.64 3.82 -9.40
C ASP A 169 -12.34 4.62 -9.27
N LEU A 170 -11.22 3.90 -9.28
CA LEU A 170 -9.87 4.42 -9.35
C LEU A 170 -9.21 3.86 -10.60
N GLU A 171 -8.93 4.75 -11.54
CA GLU A 171 -8.26 4.45 -12.79
C GLU A 171 -6.85 5.05 -12.81
N LEU A 172 -5.89 4.27 -13.28
CA LEU A 172 -4.53 4.72 -13.54
C LEU A 172 -4.24 4.62 -15.03
N THR A 173 -3.70 5.70 -15.59
CA THR A 173 -3.22 5.77 -16.98
C THR A 173 -1.70 5.75 -16.96
N PHE A 174 -1.11 4.73 -17.57
CA PHE A 174 0.33 4.56 -17.70
C PHE A 174 0.88 5.37 -18.89
N SER A 175 2.21 5.52 -18.92
CA SER A 175 2.92 6.29 -19.95
C SER A 175 2.78 5.72 -21.36
N ASP A 176 2.47 4.44 -21.49
CA ASP A 176 2.16 3.77 -22.76
C ASP A 176 0.70 3.98 -23.22
N GLY A 177 -0.09 4.73 -22.44
CA GLY A 177 -1.52 4.98 -22.68
C GLY A 177 -2.44 3.89 -22.13
N THR A 178 -1.91 2.84 -21.51
CA THR A 178 -2.72 1.79 -20.88
C THR A 178 -3.53 2.37 -19.73
N VAL A 179 -4.85 2.21 -19.77
CA VAL A 179 -5.76 2.58 -18.67
C VAL A 179 -6.17 1.32 -17.93
N THR A 180 -5.96 1.30 -16.61
CA THR A 180 -6.37 0.18 -15.75
C THR A 180 -7.21 0.70 -14.60
N ARG A 181 -8.40 0.12 -14.41
CA ARG A 181 -9.18 0.27 -13.18
C ARG A 181 -8.56 -0.62 -12.10
N PHE A 182 -7.93 0.01 -11.11
CA PHE A 182 -7.21 -0.70 -10.04
C PHE A 182 -8.09 -1.00 -8.84
N ALA A 183 -8.99 -0.09 -8.49
CA ALA A 183 -9.90 -0.27 -7.37
C ALA A 183 -11.27 0.33 -7.67
N GLU A 184 -12.27 -0.20 -6.99
CA GLU A 184 -13.62 0.34 -6.97
C GLU A 184 -14.26 0.02 -5.61
N GLY A 185 -15.34 0.70 -5.27
CA GLY A 185 -16.09 0.38 -4.06
C GLY A 185 -17.08 1.44 -3.65
N ASP A 186 -17.71 1.19 -2.50
CA ASP A 186 -18.60 2.14 -1.87
C ASP A 186 -17.81 3.18 -1.09
N VAL A 187 -18.35 4.40 -1.04
CA VAL A 187 -17.86 5.50 -0.21
C VAL A 187 -18.95 5.87 0.78
N VAL A 188 -18.58 5.95 2.06
CA VAL A 188 -19.46 6.44 3.13
C VAL A 188 -18.81 7.63 3.81
N VAL A 189 -19.57 8.72 3.96
CA VAL A 189 -19.19 9.90 4.71
C VAL A 189 -19.84 9.84 6.09
N SER A 190 -19.01 9.63 7.11
CA SER A 190 -19.40 9.71 8.51
C SER A 190 -19.41 11.17 8.93
N GLN A 191 -20.60 11.71 9.22
CA GLN A 191 -20.76 13.10 9.65
C GLN A 191 -20.11 13.33 11.02
N GLU A 192 -19.59 14.54 11.23
CA GLU A 192 -19.01 14.94 12.50
C GLU A 192 -20.11 15.15 13.55
N VAL A 193 -19.90 14.64 14.77
CA VAL A 193 -20.83 14.82 15.90
C VAL A 193 -20.35 15.94 16.84
N THR A 194 -19.04 16.15 16.90
CA THR A 194 -18.39 17.24 17.64
C THR A 194 -18.58 18.55 16.88
N ARG A 195 -18.86 19.66 17.58
CA ARG A 195 -19.16 20.98 17.01
C ARG A 195 -18.37 22.06 17.73
#